data_AF-A0A1J5PPR5-F1
#
_entry.id   AF-A0A1J5PPR5-F1
#
_cell.length_a   1.000
_cell.length_b   1.000
_cell.length_c   1.000
_cell.angle_alpha   90.00
_cell.angle_beta   90.00
_cell.angle_gamma   90.00
#
_symmetry.space_group_name_H-M   'P 1'
#
loop_
_entity.id
_entity.type
_entity.pdbx_description
1 polymer ?
#
loop_
_entity_poly.entity_id
_entity_poly.type
_entity_poly.pdbx_seq_one_letter_code
_entity_poly.pdbx_strand_id
1 'polypeptide(L)' 'MKKVIPAMQKGQWSHVGAIASRSLEAVQKVATTLGISKAYGSYDELLADPEIEAIYNPLPNDQHVAMTLANMCCARSRLP' A
#
# COMPACT_ATOMS: atom_id res chain seq x y z
N MET A 1 -7.70 -3.99 -8.00
CA MET A 1 -6.66 -4.87 -7.42
C MET A 1 -6.05 -5.87 -8.41
N LYS A 2 -6.81 -6.54 -9.28
CA LYS A 2 -6.29 -7.61 -10.17
C LYS A 2 -5.32 -7.19 -11.30
N LYS A 3 -5.11 -5.89 -11.57
CA LYS A 3 -4.27 -5.42 -12.70
C LYS A 3 -2.99 -4.69 -12.27
N VAL A 4 -3.06 -3.83 -11.26
CA VAL A 4 -1.94 -2.96 -10.88
C VAL A 4 -0.89 -3.70 -10.06
N ILE A 5 -1.30 -4.47 -9.06
CA ILE A 5 -0.36 -5.16 -8.16
C ILE A 5 0.52 -6.16 -8.91
N PRO A 6 -0.02 -7.05 -9.80
CA PRO A 6 0.84 -7.94 -10.58
C PRO A 6 1.78 -7.22 -11.55
N ALA A 7 1.44 -6.01 -11.99
CA ALA A 7 2.32 -5.20 -12.82
C ALA A 7 3.45 -4.57 -11.97
N MET A 8 3.14 -4.04 -10.79
CA MET A 8 4.13 -3.51 -9.85
C MET A 8 5.13 -4.58 -9.40
N GLN A 9 4.67 -5.82 -9.19
CA GLN A 9 5.54 -6.95 -8.85
C GLN A 9 6.56 -7.31 -9.94
N LYS A 10 6.35 -6.89 -11.19
CA LYS A 10 7.31 -7.05 -12.30
C LYS A 10 8.35 -5.93 -12.37
N GLY A 11 8.20 -4.89 -11.56
CA GLY A 11 9.12 -3.76 -11.53
C GLY A 11 10.48 -4.17 -10.98
N GLN A 12 11.56 -3.72 -11.63
CA GLN A 12 12.93 -3.97 -11.18
C GLN A 12 13.29 -3.20 -9.90
N TRP A 13 12.62 -2.07 -9.65
CA TRP A 13 12.95 -1.10 -8.61
C TRP A 13 11.88 -0.98 -7.52
N SER A 14 10.88 -1.88 -7.53
CA SER A 14 9.77 -1.83 -6.59
C SER A 14 9.42 -3.21 -6.09
N HIS A 15 9.22 -3.34 -4.79
CA HIS A 15 8.73 -4.56 -4.17
C HIS A 15 7.38 -4.27 -3.50
N VAL A 16 6.38 -5.12 -3.77
CA VAL A 16 5.07 -5.00 -3.11
C VAL A 16 5.15 -5.76 -1.79
N GLY A 17 5.52 -5.05 -0.72
CA GLY A 17 5.69 -5.64 0.62
C GLY A 17 4.39 -5.80 1.42
N ALA A 18 3.39 -4.95 1.17
CA ALA A 18 2.14 -4.97 1.92
C ALA A 18 0.91 -4.55 1.10
N ILE A 19 -0.27 -4.93 1.58
CA ILE A 19 -1.57 -4.48 1.06
C ILE A 19 -2.53 -4.19 2.22
N ALA A 20 -3.38 -3.16 2.08
CA ALA A 20 -4.37 -2.80 3.09
C ALA A 20 -5.78 -2.66 2.50
N SER A 21 -6.79 -2.99 3.30
CA SER A 21 -8.20 -2.77 2.99
C SER A 21 -9.01 -2.71 4.28
N ARG A 22 -10.17 -2.04 4.26
CA ARG A 22 -11.12 -2.01 5.38
C ARG A 22 -11.70 -3.38 5.77
N SER A 23 -11.51 -4.39 4.92
CA SER A 23 -11.89 -5.78 5.20
C SER A 23 -10.63 -6.64 5.26
N LEU A 24 -10.23 -7.00 6.48
CA LEU A 24 -9.04 -7.83 6.74
C LEU A 24 -9.13 -9.19 6.01
N GLU A 25 -10.28 -9.85 6.09
CA GLU A 25 -10.47 -11.16 5.46
C GLU A 25 -10.30 -11.09 3.93
N ALA A 26 -10.87 -10.06 3.29
CA ALA A 26 -10.76 -9.88 1.86
C ALA A 26 -9.31 -9.60 1.42
N VAL A 27 -8.58 -8.77 2.17
CA VAL A 27 -7.20 -8.43 1.83
C VAL A 27 -6.23 -9.58 2.08
N GLN A 28 -6.45 -10.39 3.12
CA GLN A 28 -5.65 -11.59 3.37
C GLN A 28 -5.75 -12.59 2.20
N LYS A 29 -6.96 -12.83 1.68
CA LYS A 29 -7.16 -13.69 0.50
C LYS A 29 -6.36 -13.19 -0.71
N VAL A 30 -6.35 -11.88 -0.93
CA VAL A 30 -5.59 -11.24 -2.01
C VAL A 30 -4.08 -11.36 -1.78
N ALA A 31 -3.62 -11.09 -0.56
CA ALA A 31 -2.21 -11.20 -0.19
C ALA A 31 -1.68 -12.62 -0.40
N THR A 32 -2.43 -13.65 0.04
CA THR A 32 -2.09 -15.06 -0.20
C THR A 32 -2.05 -15.39 -1.68
N THR A 33 -3.03 -14.92 -2.47
CA THR A 33 -3.08 -15.18 -3.91
C THR A 33 -1.91 -14.55 -4.67
N LEU A 34 -1.42 -13.41 -4.19
CA LEU A 34 -0.37 -12.63 -4.85
C LEU A 34 1.01 -12.80 -4.22
N GLY A 35 1.14 -13.60 -3.16
CA GLY A 35 2.40 -13.82 -2.44
C GLY A 35 2.93 -12.57 -1.72
N ILE A 36 2.04 -11.72 -1.19
CA ILE A 36 2.41 -10.50 -0.45
C ILE A 36 2.52 -10.84 1.04
N SER A 37 3.64 -10.48 1.66
CA SER A 37 3.97 -10.91 3.01
C SER A 37 3.10 -10.28 4.10
N LYS A 38 2.60 -9.06 3.90
CA LYS A 38 1.84 -8.30 4.91
C LYS A 38 0.47 -7.88 4.39
N ALA A 39 -0.56 -8.04 5.22
CA ALA A 39 -1.93 -7.65 4.92
C ALA A 39 -2.56 -6.94 6.13
N TYR A 40 -3.09 -5.73 5.93
CA TYR A 40 -3.61 -4.88 7.01
C TYR A 40 -5.12 -4.62 6.87
N GLY A 41 -5.81 -4.62 8.01
CA GLY A 41 -7.26 -4.42 8.09
C GLY A 41 -7.67 -2.95 8.12
N SER A 42 -6.69 -2.05 8.24
CA SER A 42 -6.88 -0.61 8.20
C SER A 42 -5.72 0.07 7.45
N TYR A 43 -5.96 1.29 6.99
CA TYR A 43 -4.90 2.10 6.39
C TYR A 43 -3.93 2.65 7.43
N ASP A 44 -4.39 2.89 8.67
CA ASP A 44 -3.56 3.36 9.76
C ASP A 44 -2.48 2.33 10.14
N GLU A 45 -2.83 1.04 10.15
CA GLU A 45 -1.85 -0.05 10.37
C GLU A 45 -0.77 -0.07 9.28
N LEU A 46 -1.15 0.14 8.02
CA LEU A 46 -0.19 0.21 6.91
C LEU A 46 0.70 1.45 7.01
N LEU A 47 0.13 2.61 7.35
CA LEU A 47 0.86 3.87 7.51
C LEU A 47 1.82 3.87 8.69
N ALA A 48 1.53 3.06 9.71
CA ALA A 48 2.38 2.89 10.88
C ALA A 48 3.55 1.92 10.66
N ASP A 49 3.56 1.16 9.56
CA ASP A 49 4.64 0.20 9.26
C ASP A 49 5.90 0.95 8.77
N PRO A 50 7.00 0.97 9.55
CA PRO A 50 8.21 1.68 9.19
C PRO A 50 8.97 1.06 8.00
N GLU A 51 8.62 -0.16 7.58
CA GLU A 51 9.21 -0.83 6.41
C GLU A 51 8.55 -0.38 5.09
N ILE A 52 7.46 0.38 5.13
CA ILE A 52 6.75 0.86 3.95
C ILE A 52 7.29 2.23 3.52
N GLU A 53 7.99 2.24 2.39
CA GLU A 53 8.63 3.45 1.86
C GLU A 53 7.72 4.27 0.94
N ALA A 54 6.75 3.63 0.30
CA ALA A 54 5.82 4.27 -0.63
C ALA A 54 4.45 3.58 -0.64
N ILE A 55 3.38 4.36 -0.80
CA ILE A 55 2.00 3.87 -0.84
C ILE A 55 1.38 4.22 -2.20
N TYR A 56 0.98 3.19 -2.93
CA TYR A 56 0.10 3.35 -4.10
C TYR A 56 -1.36 3.32 -3.66
N ASN A 57 -2.03 4.46 -3.80
CA ASN A 57 -3.41 4.61 -3.40
C ASN A 57 -4.30 5.03 -4.60
N PRO A 58 -5.16 4.13 -5.10
CA PRO A 58 -6.08 4.40 -6.20
C PRO A 58 -7.53 4.60 -5.73
N LEU A 59 -7.77 5.47 -4.73
CA LEU A 59 -9.14 5.86 -4.36
C LEU A 59 -9.75 6.78 -5.43
N PRO A 60 -11.10 6.90 -5.51
CA PRO A 60 -11.74 7.82 -6.43
C PRO A 60 -11.26 9.28 -6.26
N ASN A 61 -11.33 10.07 -7.34
CA ASN A 61 -10.71 11.41 -7.47
C ASN A 61 -11.06 12.38 -6.32
N ASP A 62 -12.21 12.23 -5.68
CA ASP A 62 -12.68 13.04 -4.56
C ASP A 62 -11.88 12.84 -3.25
N GLN A 63 -11.14 11.74 -3.12
CA GLN A 63 -10.35 11.39 -1.92
C GLN A 63 -8.84 11.54 -2.12
N HIS A 64 -8.38 11.91 -3.32
CA HIS A 64 -6.96 12.04 -3.64
C HIS A 64 -6.23 13.13 -2.84
N VAL A 65 -6.89 14.27 -2.56
CA VAL A 65 -6.25 15.42 -1.91
C VAL A 65 -5.95 15.15 -0.44
N ALA A 66 -6.94 14.68 0.33
CA ALA A 66 -6.80 14.46 1.77
C ALA A 66 -5.71 13.42 2.10
N MET A 67 -5.58 12.40 1.25
CA MET A 67 -4.64 11.31 1.48
C MET A 67 -3.24 11.57 0.95
N THR A 68 -3.10 12.40 -0.10
CA THR A 68 -1.78 12.90 -0.51
C THR A 68 -1.12 13.71 0.61
N LEU A 69 -1.92 14.52 1.33
CA LEU A 69 -1.44 15.28 2.50
C LEU A 69 -1.05 14.36 3.67
N ALA A 70 -1.82 13.30 3.94
CA ALA A 70 -1.50 12.33 4.99
C ALA A 70 -0.18 11.58 4.71
N ASN A 71 0.05 11.18 3.45
CA ASN A 71 1.27 10.47 3.04
C ASN A 71 2.53 11.35 3.13
N MET A 72 2.40 12.68 2.95
CA MET A 72 3.54 13.61 3.04
C MET A 72 4.06 13.79 4.48
N CYS A 73 3.22 13.70 5.52
CA CYS A 73 3.69 13.84 6.90
C CYS A 73 4.47 12.62 7.41
N CYS A 74 4.25 11.43 6.85
CA CYS A 74 4.98 10.21 7.22
C CYS A 74 6.13 9.85 6.25
N ALA A 75 6.19 10.44 5.05
CA ALA A 75 7.33 10.34 4.14
C ALA A 75 8.53 11.13 4.68
N ARG A 76 9.10 10.63 5.78
CA ARG A 76 10.33 11.16 6.37
C ARG A 76 11.44 11.00 5.34
N SER A 77 11.95 12.14 4.88
CA SER A 77 13.06 12.25 3.94
C SER A 77 14.21 11.30 4.30
N ARG A 78 14.36 10.23 3.51
CA ARG A 78 15.61 9.48 3.38
C ARG A 78 15.99 9.45 1.90
N LEU A 79 16.31 10.62 1.39
CA LEU A 79 17.30 10.72 0.33
C LEU A 79 18.63 11.03 1.04
N PRO A 80 19.74 10.32 0.76
CA PRO A 80 21.06 10.74 1.22
C PRO A 80 21.45 12.09 0.62
#